data_AF-A0A378TFH1-F1
#
_entry.id   AF-A0A378TFH1-F1
#
_cell.length_a   1.000
_cell.length_b   1.000
_cell.length_c   1.000
_cell.angle_alpha   90.00
_cell.angle_beta   90.00
_cell.angle_gamma   90.00
#
_symmetry.space_group_name_H-M   'P 1'
#
loop_
_entity.id
_entity.type
_entity.pdbx_description
1 polymer ?
#
loop_
_entity_poly.entity_id
_entity_poly.type
_entity_poly.pdbx_seq_one_letter_code
_entity_poly.pdbx_strand_id
1 'polypeptide(L)'
;MTLFGGYNAPTPPVRDEPDPATPRGTLVGDVRDALAALPVHFSSQTFIEGLEAGDLFSLNSMLGGSIEIQVVETLNRLRAVWDPDGAWAEYKFVRSAQTFPDVRLVTNNATLIAAGHGVAMGIELKGWYLLSREAEPSFRYAVNREVCDVHDLLVVVPWHLKNVLSGHPVVYRPFVESARHAADMRNHYWSVGRRAKDALSGHEKSDDYYAITPPPDPRPYPLPKTNITDKAKQDSGGNFGRVARAEGLIDGYVTEILAERVAGIEAGHWVRFFKTYAESAEREELNAKIIRQIARYRQTQRLDTDELESLLREWVNRLPDY
;
A
#
# COMPACT_ATOMS: atom_id res chain seq x y z
N MET A 1 -8.34 -2.38 -28.99
CA MET A 1 -8.32 -3.85 -28.82
C MET A 1 -9.75 -4.26 -28.52
N THR A 2 -10.47 -4.78 -29.52
CA THR A 2 -11.89 -5.14 -29.38
C THR A 2 -11.97 -6.39 -28.52
N LEU A 3 -12.50 -6.27 -27.30
CA LEU A 3 -12.81 -7.44 -26.48
C LEU A 3 -13.94 -8.21 -27.16
N PHE A 4 -13.91 -9.55 -27.07
CA PHE A 4 -14.92 -10.42 -27.66
C PHE A 4 -16.33 -9.99 -27.16
N GLY A 5 -17.27 -9.76 -28.09
CA GLY A 5 -18.64 -9.36 -27.74
C GLY A 5 -19.06 -7.92 -28.07
N GLY A 6 -18.27 -7.15 -28.83
CA GLY A 6 -18.68 -5.81 -29.29
C GLY A 6 -18.66 -4.72 -28.22
N TYR A 7 -18.10 -5.02 -27.04
CA TYR A 7 -17.84 -4.03 -26.00
C TYR A 7 -16.66 -3.13 -26.39
N ASN A 8 -16.92 -1.85 -26.61
CA ASN A 8 -15.88 -0.84 -26.77
C ASN A 8 -15.39 -0.44 -25.37
N ALA A 9 -14.25 -1.00 -24.96
CA ALA A 9 -13.64 -0.64 -23.69
C ALA A 9 -13.29 0.87 -23.66
N PRO A 10 -13.61 1.58 -22.56
CA PRO A 10 -13.13 2.94 -22.37
C PRO A 10 -11.61 2.98 -22.41
N THR A 11 -11.06 4.10 -22.89
CA THR A 11 -9.61 4.34 -22.88
C THR A 11 -9.07 4.29 -21.45
N PRO A 12 -7.81 3.84 -21.27
CA PRO A 12 -7.15 3.92 -19.97
C PRO A 12 -7.18 5.35 -19.42
N PRO A 13 -7.39 5.52 -18.10
CA PRO A 13 -7.35 6.83 -17.46
C PRO A 13 -6.03 7.54 -17.70
N VAL A 14 -6.10 8.84 -17.95
CA VAL A 14 -4.94 9.74 -17.97
C VAL A 14 -4.89 10.46 -16.63
N ARG A 15 -3.67 10.69 -16.14
CA ARG A 15 -3.44 11.44 -14.90
C ARG A 15 -3.72 12.93 -15.13
N ASP A 16 -4.54 13.52 -14.27
CA ASP A 16 -4.68 14.97 -14.17
C ASP A 16 -3.54 15.48 -13.27
N GLU A 17 -2.62 16.25 -13.84
CA GLU A 17 -1.51 16.83 -13.08
C GLU A 17 -1.88 18.24 -12.57
N PRO A 18 -1.55 18.59 -11.31
CA PRO A 18 -1.61 19.96 -10.83
C PRO A 18 -0.76 20.89 -11.72
N ASP A 19 -1.23 22.12 -11.95
CA ASP A 19 -0.45 23.11 -12.68
C ASP A 19 0.74 23.59 -11.81
N PRO A 20 2.00 23.25 -12.18
CA PRO A 20 3.17 23.58 -11.37
C PRO A 20 3.46 25.08 -11.29
N ALA A 21 2.84 25.90 -12.15
CA ALA A 21 2.93 27.36 -12.09
C ALA A 21 2.04 27.97 -10.99
N THR A 22 1.16 27.18 -10.38
CA THR A 22 0.32 27.62 -9.25
C THR A 22 0.98 27.30 -7.91
N PRO A 23 0.74 28.09 -6.85
CA PRO A 23 1.28 27.80 -5.52
C PRO A 23 0.96 26.39 -5.02
N ARG A 24 -0.27 25.90 -5.27
CA ARG A 24 -0.68 24.54 -4.85
C ARG A 24 -0.03 23.46 -5.71
N GLY A 25 0.23 23.72 -6.99
CA GLY A 25 0.93 22.77 -7.86
C GLY A 25 2.40 22.61 -7.48
N THR A 26 3.09 23.71 -7.16
CA THR A 26 4.47 23.66 -6.61
C THR A 26 4.49 22.86 -5.30
N LEU A 27 3.58 23.17 -4.37
CA LEU A 27 3.43 22.45 -3.10
C LEU A 27 3.31 20.93 -3.27
N VAL A 28 2.57 20.44 -4.27
CA VAL A 28 2.45 18.99 -4.51
C VAL A 28 3.81 18.36 -4.84
N GLY A 29 4.64 19.04 -5.62
CA GLY A 29 6.02 18.63 -5.90
C GLY A 29 6.86 18.57 -4.63
N ASP A 30 6.85 19.66 -3.84
CA ASP A 30 7.67 19.74 -2.63
C ASP A 30 7.23 18.73 -1.56
N VAL A 31 5.93 18.44 -1.46
CA VAL A 31 5.40 17.39 -0.58
C VAL A 31 5.79 15.99 -1.06
N ARG A 32 5.86 15.74 -2.37
CA ARG A 32 6.40 14.47 -2.91
C ARG A 32 7.86 14.28 -2.53
N ASP A 33 8.66 15.34 -2.57
CA ASP A 33 10.07 15.30 -2.15
C ASP A 33 10.20 15.05 -0.65
N ALA A 34 9.38 15.69 0.18
CA ALA A 34 9.33 15.41 1.61
C ALA A 34 8.91 13.96 1.92
N LEU A 35 7.95 13.40 1.17
CA LEU A 35 7.55 11.99 1.28
C LEU A 35 8.67 11.05 0.83
N ALA A 36 9.45 11.39 -0.19
CA ALA A 36 10.61 10.61 -0.62
C ALA A 36 11.72 10.58 0.45
N ALA A 37 11.88 11.68 1.21
CA ALA A 37 12.82 11.77 2.33
C ALA A 37 12.34 11.07 3.62
N LEU A 38 11.08 10.63 3.68
CA LEU A 38 10.46 10.04 4.86
C LEU A 38 11.31 8.93 5.53
N PRO A 39 11.93 7.96 4.82
CA PRO A 39 12.70 6.88 5.45
C PRO A 39 13.89 7.35 6.28
N VAL A 40 14.47 8.50 5.92
CA VAL A 40 15.65 9.07 6.60
C VAL A 40 15.26 9.77 7.90
N HIS A 41 14.04 10.32 7.96
CA HIS A 41 13.58 11.16 9.08
C HIS A 41 12.50 10.51 9.95
N PHE A 42 11.98 9.37 9.51
CA PHE A 42 11.01 8.60 10.27
C PHE A 42 11.67 7.98 11.50
N SER A 43 11.03 8.19 12.64
CA SER A 43 11.45 7.59 13.90
C SER A 43 10.23 7.19 14.69
N SER A 44 10.24 5.97 15.22
CA SER A 44 9.18 5.46 16.09
C SER A 44 9.73 5.29 17.50
N GLN A 45 9.01 5.80 18.50
CA GLN A 45 9.29 5.46 19.90
C GLN A 45 8.69 4.11 20.29
N THR A 46 7.80 3.56 19.47
CA THR A 46 7.18 2.25 19.69
C THR A 46 8.23 1.16 19.47
N PHE A 47 8.48 0.34 20.49
CA PHE A 47 9.29 -0.87 20.40
C PHE A 47 8.38 -2.07 20.59
N ILE A 48 8.52 -3.09 19.74
CA ILE A 48 7.70 -4.29 19.77
C ILE A 48 8.60 -5.51 20.00
N GLU A 49 8.20 -6.38 20.91
CA GLU A 49 8.85 -7.65 21.22
C GLU A 49 7.84 -8.71 21.62
N GLY A 50 8.28 -9.98 21.67
CA GLY A 50 7.42 -11.09 22.09
C GLY A 50 6.35 -11.49 21.08
N LEU A 51 6.50 -11.12 19.80
CA LEU A 51 5.59 -11.58 18.74
C LEU A 51 5.96 -12.98 18.27
N GLU A 52 4.95 -13.83 18.11
CA GLU A 52 5.10 -15.06 17.35
C GLU A 52 5.04 -14.80 15.85
N ALA A 53 5.69 -15.65 15.06
CA ALA A 53 5.71 -15.52 13.60
C ALA A 53 4.29 -15.54 12.98
N GLY A 54 3.35 -16.25 13.61
CA GLY A 54 1.94 -16.29 13.18
C GLY A 54 1.22 -14.95 13.34
N ASP A 55 1.63 -14.14 14.32
CA ASP A 55 0.98 -12.88 14.67
C ASP A 55 1.42 -11.71 13.77
N LEU A 56 2.52 -11.88 13.02
CA LEU A 56 3.05 -10.84 12.14
C LEU A 56 2.02 -10.29 11.15
N PHE A 57 1.11 -11.13 10.70
CA PHE A 57 0.09 -10.71 9.73
C PHE A 57 -0.98 -9.79 10.32
N SER A 58 -1.09 -9.73 11.65
CA SER A 58 -2.00 -8.83 12.36
C SER A 58 -1.42 -7.43 12.60
N LEU A 59 -0.12 -7.23 12.37
CA LEU A 59 0.59 -6.00 12.73
C LEU A 59 0.07 -4.76 12.02
N ASN A 60 -0.43 -4.90 10.80
CA ASN A 60 -1.09 -3.78 10.10
C ASN A 60 -2.31 -3.27 10.85
N SER A 61 -3.13 -4.17 11.39
CA SER A 61 -4.31 -3.80 12.17
C SER A 61 -3.92 -3.20 13.53
N MET A 62 -2.82 -3.67 14.12
CA MET A 62 -2.37 -3.21 15.44
C MET A 62 -1.65 -1.85 15.40
N LEU A 63 -0.80 -1.63 14.39
CA LEU A 63 0.15 -0.50 14.37
C LEU A 63 -0.05 0.45 13.19
N GLY A 64 -0.86 0.11 12.18
CA GLY A 64 -1.05 0.95 10.99
C GLY A 64 -1.44 2.39 11.33
N GLY A 65 -2.36 2.57 12.28
CA GLY A 65 -2.76 3.90 12.74
C GLY A 65 -1.62 4.69 13.42
N SER A 66 -0.76 4.02 14.18
CA SER A 66 0.42 4.64 14.82
C SER A 66 1.47 5.04 13.79
N ILE A 67 1.68 4.23 12.76
CA ILE A 67 2.56 4.57 11.64
C ILE A 67 2.03 5.82 10.93
N GLU A 68 0.74 5.86 10.61
CA GLU A 68 0.11 7.02 9.96
C GLU A 68 0.29 8.31 10.79
N ILE A 69 0.14 8.24 12.11
CA ILE A 69 0.39 9.39 13.01
C ILE A 69 1.86 9.85 12.91
N GLN A 70 2.80 8.91 13.01
CA GLN A 70 4.24 9.22 12.97
C GLN A 70 4.68 9.78 11.61
N VAL A 71 4.05 9.36 10.51
CA VAL A 71 4.27 9.94 9.18
C VAL A 71 3.82 11.40 9.14
N VAL A 72 2.65 11.73 9.70
CA VAL A 72 2.16 13.12 9.76
C VAL A 72 3.06 14.01 10.62
N GLU A 73 3.53 13.51 11.76
CA GLU A 73 4.50 14.23 12.59
C GLU A 73 5.82 14.46 11.84
N THR A 74 6.29 13.45 11.10
CA THR A 74 7.52 13.53 10.31
C THR A 74 7.38 14.54 9.17
N LEU A 75 6.26 14.54 8.45
CA LEU A 75 5.96 15.55 7.44
C LEU A 75 6.02 16.96 8.04
N ASN A 76 5.38 17.22 9.18
CA ASN A 76 5.45 18.54 9.81
C ASN A 76 6.88 18.93 10.24
N ARG A 77 7.74 17.98 10.63
CA ARG A 77 9.18 18.24 10.89
C ARG A 77 9.95 18.57 9.60
N LEU A 78 9.52 18.05 8.46
CA LEU A 78 10.11 18.28 7.15
C LEU A 78 9.61 19.56 6.47
N ARG A 79 9.10 20.55 7.22
CA ARG A 79 8.63 21.83 6.65
C ARG A 79 9.66 22.50 5.74
N ALA A 80 10.93 22.50 6.13
CA ALA A 80 11.98 23.09 5.30
C ALA A 80 12.15 22.41 3.93
N VAL A 81 11.60 21.21 3.75
CA VAL A 81 11.58 20.49 2.46
C VAL A 81 10.32 20.84 1.67
N TRP A 82 9.12 20.77 2.29
CA TRP A 82 7.85 20.96 1.55
C TRP A 82 7.32 22.41 1.51
N ASP A 83 7.92 23.33 2.28
CA ASP A 83 7.59 24.76 2.33
C ASP A 83 8.88 25.58 2.56
N PRO A 84 9.86 25.52 1.63
CA PRO A 84 11.17 26.14 1.81
C PRO A 84 11.10 27.67 1.90
N ASP A 85 10.16 28.27 1.17
CA ASP A 85 9.98 29.73 1.09
C ASP A 85 8.98 30.28 2.12
N GLY A 86 8.36 29.42 2.93
CA GLY A 86 7.37 29.82 3.94
C GLY A 86 6.04 30.31 3.37
N ALA A 87 5.72 29.99 2.11
CA ALA A 87 4.44 30.32 1.47
C ALA A 87 3.24 29.68 2.19
N TRP A 88 3.46 28.58 2.92
CA TRP A 88 2.46 27.82 3.65
C TRP A 88 2.66 27.87 5.18
N ALA A 89 3.27 28.95 5.70
CA ALA A 89 3.58 29.12 7.12
C ALA A 89 2.36 28.91 8.05
N GLU A 90 1.18 29.36 7.64
CA GLU A 90 -0.09 29.25 8.39
C GLU A 90 -0.75 27.86 8.32
N TYR A 91 -0.16 26.92 7.58
CA TYR A 91 -0.72 25.59 7.34
C TYR A 91 0.06 24.51 8.07
N LYS A 92 -0.58 23.42 8.47
CA LYS A 92 0.09 22.22 9.01
C LYS A 92 -0.66 20.95 8.61
N PHE A 93 0.04 19.83 8.50
CA PHE A 93 -0.60 18.54 8.27
C PHE A 93 -1.30 18.07 9.54
N VAL A 94 -2.57 17.70 9.42
CA VAL A 94 -3.40 17.20 10.52
C VAL A 94 -4.15 15.95 10.08
N ARG A 95 -4.23 14.95 10.96
CA ARG A 95 -5.07 13.76 10.75
C ARG A 95 -6.56 14.10 10.84
N SER A 96 -7.33 13.48 9.97
CA SER A 96 -8.76 13.69 9.78
C SER A 96 -9.52 12.38 9.89
N ALA A 97 -9.67 11.85 11.11
CA ALA A 97 -10.18 10.49 11.36
C ALA A 97 -11.63 10.21 10.90
N GLN A 98 -12.40 11.22 10.49
CA GLN A 98 -13.81 11.06 10.06
C GLN A 98 -14.13 11.73 8.72
N THR A 99 -13.13 12.26 8.03
CA THR A 99 -13.29 13.00 6.79
C THR A 99 -12.17 12.68 5.83
N PHE A 100 -12.49 12.49 4.55
CA PHE A 100 -11.49 12.28 3.51
C PHE A 100 -10.81 13.58 3.08
N PRO A 101 -9.49 13.62 2.83
CA PRO A 101 -8.52 12.52 3.03
C PRO A 101 -8.12 12.34 4.49
N ASP A 102 -7.51 11.18 4.81
CA ASP A 102 -7.02 10.84 6.16
C ASP A 102 -6.09 11.90 6.79
N VAL A 103 -5.39 12.67 5.96
CA VAL A 103 -4.51 13.77 6.35
C VAL A 103 -4.81 14.98 5.47
N ARG A 104 -4.85 16.18 6.06
CA ARG A 104 -5.05 17.43 5.34
C ARG A 104 -4.02 18.47 5.76
N LEU A 105 -3.47 19.21 4.80
CA LEU A 105 -2.70 20.43 5.06
C LEU A 105 -3.68 21.58 5.25
N VAL A 106 -3.85 22.02 6.50
CA VAL A 106 -4.93 22.95 6.89
C VAL A 106 -4.40 24.16 7.61
N THR A 107 -5.13 25.27 7.49
CA THR A 107 -4.89 26.49 8.26
C THR A 107 -6.00 26.72 9.29
N ASN A 108 -5.68 27.40 10.39
CA ASN A 108 -6.64 27.92 11.36
C ASN A 108 -6.96 29.40 11.14
N ASN A 109 -6.38 30.03 10.10
CA ASN A 109 -6.61 31.43 9.79
C ASN A 109 -8.04 31.64 9.29
N ALA A 110 -8.85 32.36 10.06
CA ALA A 110 -10.27 32.58 9.77
C ALA A 110 -10.50 33.28 8.42
N THR A 111 -9.61 34.19 8.00
CA THR A 111 -9.71 34.91 6.73
C THR A 111 -9.48 33.96 5.55
N LEU A 112 -8.46 33.10 5.63
CA LEU A 112 -8.20 32.09 4.59
C LEU A 112 -9.34 31.06 4.50
N ILE A 113 -9.87 30.63 5.64
CA ILE A 113 -11.02 29.71 5.68
C ILE A 113 -12.25 30.35 5.03
N ALA A 114 -12.57 31.60 5.36
CA ALA A 114 -13.72 32.30 4.78
C ALA A 114 -13.59 32.50 3.26
N ALA A 115 -12.36 32.59 2.75
CA ALA A 115 -12.06 32.66 1.32
C ALA A 115 -12.04 31.27 0.62
N GLY A 116 -12.32 30.17 1.33
CA GLY A 116 -12.31 28.81 0.78
C GLY A 116 -10.92 28.16 0.71
N HIS A 117 -9.91 28.75 1.36
CA HIS A 117 -8.53 28.25 1.40
C HIS A 117 -8.20 27.50 2.70
N GLY A 118 -9.22 26.94 3.37
CA GLY A 118 -9.03 26.21 4.63
C GLY A 118 -8.20 24.92 4.49
N VAL A 119 -8.19 24.32 3.30
CA VAL A 119 -7.41 23.12 2.97
C VAL A 119 -6.58 23.39 1.72
N ALA A 120 -5.25 23.19 1.82
CA ALA A 120 -4.32 23.38 0.72
C ALA A 120 -4.16 22.11 -0.14
N MET A 121 -4.10 20.95 0.50
CA MET A 121 -4.12 19.63 -0.14
C MET A 121 -4.43 18.58 0.92
N GLY A 122 -4.72 17.36 0.49
CA GLY A 122 -4.81 16.21 1.36
C GLY A 122 -4.00 15.00 0.90
N ILE A 123 -3.85 14.07 1.82
CA ILE A 123 -3.15 12.81 1.64
C ILE A 123 -4.06 11.71 2.19
N GLU A 124 -4.50 10.81 1.32
CA GLU A 124 -5.06 9.52 1.73
C GLU A 124 -3.89 8.60 2.06
N LEU A 125 -3.67 8.37 3.35
CA LEU A 125 -2.47 7.74 3.86
C LEU A 125 -2.78 6.32 4.34
N LYS A 126 -1.99 5.34 3.87
CA LYS A 126 -2.12 3.94 4.30
C LYS A 126 -0.78 3.37 4.72
N GLY A 127 -0.72 2.84 5.94
CA GLY A 127 0.39 1.97 6.35
C GLY A 127 0.27 0.58 5.72
N TRP A 128 1.38 0.03 5.23
CA TRP A 128 1.48 -1.35 4.75
C TRP A 128 2.65 -2.09 5.39
N TYR A 129 2.34 -3.09 6.21
CA TYR A 129 3.33 -4.00 6.74
C TYR A 129 3.92 -4.83 5.60
N LEU A 130 5.17 -4.55 5.24
CA LEU A 130 5.83 -5.10 4.05
C LEU A 130 5.90 -6.63 4.08
N LEU A 131 5.97 -7.21 5.28
CA LEU A 131 6.03 -8.66 5.48
C LEU A 131 4.64 -9.29 5.67
N SER A 132 3.58 -8.61 5.24
CA SER A 132 2.20 -9.13 5.31
C SER A 132 2.01 -10.34 4.39
N ARG A 133 1.01 -11.19 4.73
CA ARG A 133 0.72 -12.45 4.03
C ARG A 133 0.44 -12.26 2.54
N GLU A 134 -0.23 -11.17 2.19
CA GLU A 134 -0.68 -10.89 0.84
C GLU A 134 0.47 -10.47 -0.10
N ALA A 135 1.65 -10.13 0.45
CA ALA A 135 2.77 -9.54 -0.29
C ALA A 135 2.43 -8.22 -1.01
N GLU A 136 1.24 -7.67 -0.77
CA GLU A 136 0.72 -6.46 -1.38
C GLU A 136 -0.12 -5.69 -0.35
N PRO A 137 -0.30 -4.37 -0.54
CA PRO A 137 -1.17 -3.61 0.34
C PRO A 137 -2.64 -4.03 0.15
N SER A 138 -3.28 -4.44 1.24
CA SER A 138 -4.65 -5.00 1.22
C SER A 138 -5.75 -3.96 1.40
N PHE A 139 -5.43 -2.66 1.46
CA PHE A 139 -6.42 -1.62 1.69
C PHE A 139 -7.36 -1.45 0.50
N ARG A 140 -8.55 -0.92 0.78
CA ARG A 140 -9.53 -0.56 -0.24
C ARG A 140 -9.61 0.94 -0.39
N TYR A 141 -9.39 1.42 -1.60
CA TYR A 141 -9.57 2.80 -2.00
C TYR A 141 -10.78 2.91 -2.92
N ALA A 142 -11.96 3.07 -2.33
CA ALA A 142 -13.22 3.18 -3.05
C ALA A 142 -13.68 4.64 -3.24
N VAL A 143 -12.84 5.62 -2.90
CA VAL A 143 -13.21 7.04 -2.97
C VAL A 143 -13.49 7.44 -4.42
N ASN A 144 -14.57 8.20 -4.62
CA ASN A 144 -14.95 8.73 -5.93
C ASN A 144 -13.97 9.82 -6.38
N ARG A 145 -13.69 9.88 -7.69
CA ARG A 145 -12.75 10.84 -8.29
C ARG A 145 -13.09 12.29 -7.92
N GLU A 146 -14.36 12.68 -7.94
CA GLU A 146 -14.82 14.05 -7.70
C GLU A 146 -14.75 14.44 -6.21
N VAL A 147 -14.51 13.48 -5.32
CA VAL A 147 -14.19 13.75 -3.91
C VAL A 147 -12.71 14.08 -3.71
N CYS A 148 -11.86 13.77 -4.70
CA CYS A 148 -10.43 14.02 -4.63
C CYS A 148 -10.11 15.34 -5.33
N ASP A 149 -9.51 16.28 -4.61
CA ASP A 149 -8.94 17.48 -5.23
C ASP A 149 -7.78 17.07 -6.16
N VAL A 150 -7.51 17.82 -7.22
CA VAL A 150 -6.40 17.52 -8.15
C VAL A 150 -5.04 17.50 -7.45
N HIS A 151 -4.90 18.20 -6.33
CA HIS A 151 -3.69 18.24 -5.52
C HIS A 151 -3.60 17.11 -4.49
N ASP A 152 -4.65 16.30 -4.31
CA ASP A 152 -4.67 15.23 -3.31
C ASP A 152 -3.82 14.03 -3.75
N LEU A 153 -3.13 13.42 -2.78
CA LEU A 153 -2.26 12.27 -2.99
C LEU A 153 -2.81 11.01 -2.33
N LEU A 154 -2.71 9.87 -2.99
CA LEU A 154 -2.76 8.55 -2.37
C LEU A 154 -1.32 8.14 -2.01
N VAL A 155 -1.08 7.88 -0.72
CA VAL A 155 0.22 7.52 -0.20
C VAL A 155 0.16 6.19 0.52
N VAL A 156 1.00 5.25 0.11
CA VAL A 156 1.18 3.96 0.78
C VAL A 156 2.59 3.89 1.34
N VAL A 157 2.70 3.69 2.65
CA VAL A 157 3.97 3.66 3.36
C VAL A 157 4.26 2.22 3.78
N PRO A 158 5.17 1.51 3.08
CA PRO A 158 5.61 0.21 3.52
C PRO A 158 6.45 0.34 4.78
N TRP A 159 6.29 -0.58 5.72
CA TRP A 159 7.05 -0.59 6.95
C TRP A 159 7.26 -2.02 7.45
N HIS A 160 8.28 -2.22 8.27
CA HIS A 160 8.52 -3.48 8.98
C HIS A 160 9.14 -3.22 10.35
N LEU A 161 9.20 -4.24 11.19
CA LEU A 161 9.97 -4.18 12.44
C LEU A 161 11.45 -4.42 12.14
N LYS A 162 12.34 -3.59 12.69
CA LYS A 162 13.78 -3.59 12.39
C LYS A 162 14.46 -4.98 12.45
N ASN A 163 14.04 -5.83 13.38
CA ASN A 163 14.59 -7.19 13.56
C ASN A 163 13.59 -8.27 13.13
N VAL A 164 12.73 -7.98 12.14
CA VAL A 164 11.71 -8.86 11.56
C VAL A 164 10.56 -9.18 12.51
N LEU A 165 10.85 -9.81 13.64
CA LEU A 165 9.87 -10.19 14.67
C LEU A 165 9.81 -9.18 15.82
N SER A 166 10.74 -8.24 15.88
CA SER A 166 10.86 -7.27 16.97
C SER A 166 11.55 -5.99 16.54
N GLY A 167 11.56 -5.01 17.42
CA GLY A 167 12.24 -3.74 17.23
C GLY A 167 11.28 -2.59 16.94
N HIS A 168 11.88 -1.46 16.57
CA HIS A 168 11.13 -0.29 16.14
C HIS A 168 10.62 -0.48 14.70
N PRO A 169 9.43 0.05 14.38
CA PRO A 169 9.01 0.23 13.01
C PRO A 169 10.04 1.09 12.23
N VAL A 170 10.38 0.63 11.03
CA VAL A 170 11.10 1.40 10.04
C VAL A 170 10.30 1.41 8.74
N VAL A 171 10.34 2.53 8.03
CA VAL A 171 9.55 2.74 6.81
C VAL A 171 10.44 2.77 5.58
N TYR A 172 9.85 2.50 4.42
CA TYR A 172 10.49 2.59 3.12
C TYR A 172 9.99 3.78 2.32
N ARG A 173 10.65 4.07 1.19
CA ARG A 173 10.20 5.10 0.24
C ARG A 173 8.73 4.85 -0.09
N PRO A 174 7.81 5.78 0.22
CA PRO A 174 6.38 5.57 -0.02
C PRO A 174 6.06 5.46 -1.52
N PHE A 175 4.99 4.74 -1.83
CA PHE A 175 4.29 4.91 -3.10
C PHE A 175 3.44 6.17 -3.02
N VAL A 176 3.54 7.05 -4.01
CA VAL A 176 2.85 8.35 -4.04
C VAL A 176 2.23 8.57 -5.40
N GLU A 177 0.90 8.67 -5.44
CA GLU A 177 0.12 8.82 -6.67
C GLU A 177 -0.95 9.90 -6.50
N SER A 178 -1.44 10.48 -7.61
CA SER A 178 -2.64 11.32 -7.63
C SER A 178 -3.85 10.52 -7.14
N ALA A 179 -4.56 11.04 -6.13
CA ALA A 179 -5.75 10.41 -5.59
C ALA A 179 -6.85 10.25 -6.65
N ARG A 180 -7.04 11.27 -7.51
CA ARG A 180 -7.98 11.21 -8.65
C ARG A 180 -7.62 10.07 -9.60
N HIS A 181 -6.35 10.01 -10.02
CA HIS A 181 -5.89 8.98 -10.94
C HIS A 181 -6.03 7.57 -10.36
N ALA A 182 -5.70 7.38 -9.08
CA ALA A 182 -5.90 6.10 -8.40
C ALA A 182 -7.38 5.68 -8.37
N ALA A 183 -8.31 6.63 -8.22
CA ALA A 183 -9.75 6.35 -8.25
C ALA A 183 -10.20 5.91 -9.65
N ASP A 184 -9.70 6.57 -10.69
CA ASP A 184 -10.00 6.19 -12.07
C ASP A 184 -9.43 4.84 -12.45
N MET A 185 -8.17 4.59 -12.10
CA MET A 185 -7.49 3.33 -12.36
C MET A 185 -8.21 2.16 -11.68
N ARG A 186 -8.74 2.36 -10.47
CA ARG A 186 -9.63 1.39 -9.82
C ARG A 186 -10.89 1.15 -10.64
N ASN A 187 -11.61 2.20 -11.06
CA ASN A 187 -12.84 2.06 -11.85
C ASN A 187 -12.60 1.39 -13.20
N HIS A 188 -11.50 1.75 -13.87
CA HIS A 188 -11.06 1.16 -15.12
C HIS A 188 -10.67 -0.31 -14.94
N TYR A 189 -9.93 -0.66 -13.89
CA TYR A 189 -9.64 -2.05 -13.58
C TYR A 189 -10.93 -2.85 -13.39
N TRP A 190 -11.92 -2.34 -12.63
CA TRP A 190 -13.16 -3.07 -12.41
C TRP A 190 -13.98 -3.26 -13.70
N SER A 191 -14.12 -2.21 -14.50
CA SER A 191 -14.98 -2.22 -15.70
C SER A 191 -14.32 -2.88 -16.92
N VAL A 192 -12.99 -2.80 -17.03
CA VAL A 192 -12.22 -3.27 -18.18
C VAL A 192 -11.30 -4.43 -17.81
N GLY A 193 -10.38 -4.23 -16.87
CA GLY A 193 -9.35 -5.21 -16.53
C GLY A 193 -9.92 -6.52 -15.97
N ARG A 194 -10.81 -6.42 -14.99
CA ARG A 194 -11.51 -7.55 -14.38
C ARG A 194 -12.41 -8.25 -15.39
N ARG A 195 -13.15 -7.49 -16.18
CA ARG A 195 -13.99 -8.01 -17.28
C ARG A 195 -13.17 -8.82 -18.28
N ALA A 196 -12.02 -8.28 -18.71
CA ALA A 196 -11.12 -8.98 -19.62
C ALA A 196 -10.60 -10.30 -19.00
N LYS A 197 -10.24 -10.30 -17.71
CA LYS A 197 -9.83 -11.53 -16.99
C LYS A 197 -10.95 -12.56 -16.90
N ASP A 198 -12.17 -12.13 -16.58
CA ASP A 198 -13.33 -13.00 -16.53
C ASP A 198 -13.64 -13.57 -17.93
N ALA A 199 -13.55 -12.77 -19.00
CA ALA A 199 -13.73 -13.21 -20.38
C ALA A 199 -12.68 -14.25 -20.81
N LEU A 200 -11.41 -14.02 -20.50
CA LEU A 200 -10.33 -14.99 -20.74
C LEU A 200 -10.56 -16.33 -20.02
N SER A 201 -11.28 -16.29 -18.89
CA SER A 201 -11.62 -17.47 -18.09
C SER A 201 -12.99 -18.08 -18.46
N GLY A 202 -13.68 -17.56 -19.49
CA GLY A 202 -15.02 -18.01 -19.87
C GLY A 202 -16.10 -17.69 -18.83
N HIS A 203 -15.88 -16.69 -17.99
CA HIS A 203 -16.74 -16.30 -16.87
C HIS A 203 -17.22 -14.84 -16.94
N GLU A 204 -17.10 -14.20 -18.11
CA GLU A 204 -17.61 -12.86 -18.35
C GLU A 204 -19.08 -12.76 -17.91
N LYS A 205 -19.40 -11.67 -17.22
CA LYS A 205 -20.74 -11.37 -16.74
C LYS A 205 -21.39 -10.28 -17.60
N SER A 206 -22.66 -10.00 -17.35
CA SER A 206 -23.36 -8.89 -18.02
C SER A 206 -22.68 -7.55 -17.72
N ASP A 207 -22.89 -6.56 -18.59
CA ASP A 207 -22.41 -5.18 -18.38
C ASP A 207 -22.81 -4.63 -16.99
N ASP A 208 -24.01 -4.99 -16.54
CA ASP A 208 -24.55 -4.60 -15.25
C ASP A 208 -23.73 -5.09 -14.04
N TYR A 209 -23.02 -6.21 -14.18
CA TYR A 209 -22.13 -6.73 -13.14
C TYR A 209 -20.93 -5.79 -12.92
N TYR A 210 -20.40 -5.23 -14.01
CA TYR A 210 -19.23 -4.35 -14.01
C TYR A 210 -19.59 -2.86 -13.78
N ALA A 211 -20.88 -2.55 -13.64
CA ALA A 211 -21.35 -1.19 -13.40
C ALA A 211 -20.89 -0.65 -12.03
N ILE A 212 -20.59 0.64 -11.99
CA ILE A 212 -20.17 1.37 -10.79
C ILE A 212 -21.14 2.52 -10.57
N THR A 213 -21.63 2.67 -9.35
CA THR A 213 -22.53 3.75 -8.94
C THR A 213 -21.76 4.76 -8.09
N PRO A 214 -21.74 6.05 -8.49
CA PRO A 214 -21.09 7.10 -7.70
C PRO A 214 -21.91 7.45 -6.45
N PRO A 215 -21.28 8.07 -5.43
CA PRO A 215 -22.01 8.66 -4.31
C PRO A 215 -22.84 9.88 -4.76
N PRO A 216 -23.84 10.31 -3.96
CA PRO A 216 -24.56 11.55 -4.23
C PRO A 216 -23.68 12.78 -3.93
N ASP A 217 -23.73 13.78 -4.82
CA ASP A 217 -23.06 15.09 -4.65
C ASP A 217 -21.57 15.00 -4.25
N PRO A 218 -20.73 14.28 -5.02
CA PRO A 218 -19.32 14.17 -4.69
C PRO A 218 -18.62 15.52 -4.86
N ARG A 219 -17.88 15.93 -3.85
CA ARG A 219 -17.06 17.14 -3.87
C ARG A 219 -15.85 17.00 -2.96
N PRO A 220 -14.75 17.74 -3.22
CA PRO A 220 -13.58 17.71 -2.37
C PRO A 220 -13.86 18.13 -0.93
N TYR A 221 -13.07 17.57 -0.02
CA TYR A 221 -13.09 17.86 1.41
C TYR A 221 -14.49 17.83 2.05
N PRO A 222 -15.22 16.72 1.91
CA PRO A 222 -16.60 16.63 2.37
C PRO A 222 -16.68 16.68 3.91
N LEU A 223 -17.91 16.92 4.39
CA LEU A 223 -18.22 16.89 5.82
C LEU A 223 -18.05 15.49 6.41
N PRO A 224 -17.82 15.37 7.73
CA PRO A 224 -17.71 14.07 8.38
C PRO A 224 -18.89 13.16 8.06
N LYS A 225 -18.60 11.86 7.86
CA LYS A 225 -19.61 10.82 7.59
C LYS A 225 -20.38 10.98 6.27
N THR A 226 -19.94 11.86 5.36
CA THR A 226 -20.48 11.93 4.00
C THR A 226 -20.16 10.64 3.25
N ASN A 227 -21.12 10.12 2.48
CA ASN A 227 -20.85 8.99 1.58
C ASN A 227 -19.98 9.48 0.41
N ILE A 228 -18.76 8.96 0.31
CA ILE A 228 -17.76 9.39 -0.67
C ILE A 228 -17.35 8.27 -1.63
N THR A 229 -17.90 7.08 -1.43
CA THR A 229 -17.39 5.86 -2.08
C THR A 229 -18.18 5.53 -3.33
N ASP A 230 -17.47 5.25 -4.41
CA ASP A 230 -18.00 4.48 -5.52
C ASP A 230 -18.38 3.08 -5.04
N LYS A 231 -19.46 2.53 -5.62
CA LYS A 231 -19.94 1.18 -5.33
C LYS A 231 -20.03 0.38 -6.62
N ALA A 232 -19.24 -0.68 -6.73
CA ALA A 232 -19.51 -1.71 -7.73
C ALA A 232 -20.89 -2.31 -7.47
N LYS A 233 -21.68 -2.52 -8.54
CA LYS A 233 -23.04 -3.05 -8.42
C LYS A 233 -23.05 -4.49 -7.89
N GLN A 234 -22.05 -5.28 -8.26
CA GLN A 234 -21.92 -6.68 -7.86
C GLN A 234 -20.52 -7.02 -7.37
N ASP A 235 -20.27 -6.90 -6.06
CA ASP A 235 -18.97 -7.22 -5.46
C ASP A 235 -19.09 -8.13 -4.22
N SER A 236 -19.74 -9.29 -4.39
CA SER A 236 -19.89 -10.27 -3.30
C SER A 236 -18.54 -10.76 -2.73
N GLY A 237 -17.48 -10.72 -3.54
CA GLY A 237 -16.13 -11.11 -3.13
C GLY A 237 -15.29 -10.01 -2.48
N GLY A 238 -15.77 -8.77 -2.42
CA GLY A 238 -15.04 -7.67 -1.80
C GLY A 238 -13.71 -7.34 -2.50
N ASN A 239 -13.76 -7.31 -3.83
CA ASN A 239 -12.64 -7.10 -4.72
C ASN A 239 -12.53 -5.66 -5.22
N PHE A 240 -13.65 -4.92 -5.26
CA PHE A 240 -13.66 -3.52 -5.68
C PHE A 240 -12.87 -2.65 -4.70
N GLY A 241 -12.10 -1.70 -5.24
CA GLY A 241 -11.27 -0.79 -4.43
C GLY A 241 -9.89 -1.33 -4.05
N ARG A 242 -9.54 -2.59 -4.29
CA ARG A 242 -8.19 -3.11 -4.00
C ARG A 242 -7.16 -2.53 -4.96
N VAL A 243 -6.42 -1.52 -4.51
CA VAL A 243 -5.44 -0.76 -5.32
C VAL A 243 -4.36 -1.64 -5.93
N ALA A 244 -3.88 -2.64 -5.19
CA ALA A 244 -2.89 -3.60 -5.65
C ALA A 244 -3.30 -4.36 -6.93
N ARG A 245 -4.59 -4.41 -7.26
CA ARG A 245 -5.10 -5.14 -8.42
C ARG A 245 -5.27 -4.28 -9.66
N ALA A 246 -5.25 -2.96 -9.52
CA ALA A 246 -5.32 -2.05 -10.66
C ALA A 246 -3.97 -2.08 -11.39
N GLU A 247 -3.88 -2.89 -12.44
CA GLU A 247 -2.69 -3.04 -13.27
C GLU A 247 -2.23 -1.68 -13.80
N GLY A 248 -0.93 -1.40 -13.68
CA GLY A 248 -0.32 -0.13 -14.06
C GLY A 248 -0.39 0.95 -12.99
N LEU A 249 -0.93 0.67 -11.80
CA LEU A 249 -1.00 1.63 -10.69
C LEU A 249 0.15 1.44 -9.69
N ILE A 250 0.22 0.29 -9.00
CA ILE A 250 1.17 0.05 -7.90
C ILE A 250 2.00 -1.24 -8.07
N ASP A 251 1.68 -2.06 -9.06
CA ASP A 251 2.28 -3.38 -9.30
C ASP A 251 3.80 -3.35 -9.51
N GLY A 252 4.29 -2.38 -10.30
CA GLY A 252 5.73 -2.16 -10.47
C GLY A 252 6.42 -1.79 -9.16
N TYR A 253 5.80 -0.93 -8.36
CA TYR A 253 6.30 -0.52 -7.05
C TYR A 253 6.31 -1.69 -6.04
N VAL A 254 5.27 -2.53 -6.01
CA VAL A 254 5.22 -3.73 -5.16
C VAL A 254 6.36 -4.68 -5.50
N THR A 255 6.63 -4.86 -6.80
CA THR A 255 7.75 -5.70 -7.26
C THR A 255 9.09 -5.15 -6.80
N GLU A 256 9.31 -3.84 -6.95
CA GLU A 256 10.52 -3.16 -6.50
C GLU A 256 10.72 -3.28 -4.99
N ILE A 257 9.71 -2.94 -4.19
CA ILE A 257 9.85 -2.89 -2.73
C ILE A 257 10.00 -4.27 -2.09
N LEU A 258 9.47 -5.32 -2.71
CA LEU A 258 9.68 -6.69 -2.23
C LEU A 258 11.11 -7.19 -2.46
N ALA A 259 11.89 -6.52 -3.32
CA ALA A 259 13.31 -6.81 -3.51
C ALA A 259 14.20 -6.14 -2.44
N GLU A 260 13.66 -5.22 -1.63
CA GLU A 260 14.40 -4.60 -0.53
C GLU A 260 14.83 -5.64 0.52
N ARG A 261 16.04 -5.45 1.05
CA ARG A 261 16.64 -6.39 2.01
C ARG A 261 16.22 -6.07 3.43
N VAL A 262 15.50 -7.02 4.04
CA VAL A 262 15.18 -7.05 5.47
C VAL A 262 16.11 -8.06 6.13
N ALA A 263 16.94 -7.61 7.09
CA ALA A 263 17.94 -8.47 7.73
C ALA A 263 18.82 -9.26 6.74
N GLY A 264 19.17 -8.65 5.60
CA GLY A 264 20.01 -9.25 4.55
C GLY A 264 19.29 -10.13 3.54
N ILE A 265 17.99 -10.40 3.70
CA ILE A 265 17.17 -11.23 2.82
C ILE A 265 16.07 -10.37 2.18
N GLU A 266 15.79 -10.54 0.89
CA GLU A 266 14.72 -9.76 0.24
C GLU A 266 13.36 -10.00 0.92
N ALA A 267 12.57 -8.94 1.09
CA ALA A 267 11.27 -8.99 1.76
C ALA A 267 10.34 -10.05 1.15
N GLY A 268 10.37 -10.24 -0.17
CA GLY A 268 9.59 -11.29 -0.84
C GLY A 268 9.92 -12.71 -0.37
N HIS A 269 11.17 -12.98 0.02
CA HIS A 269 11.55 -14.27 0.60
C HIS A 269 11.02 -14.44 2.03
N TRP A 270 11.05 -13.38 2.84
CA TRP A 270 10.42 -13.38 4.16
C TRP A 270 8.92 -13.63 4.10
N VAL A 271 8.20 -12.94 3.20
CA VAL A 271 6.76 -13.14 3.02
C VAL A 271 6.47 -14.60 2.65
N ARG A 272 7.22 -15.18 1.70
CA ARG A 272 7.08 -16.60 1.33
C ARG A 272 7.35 -17.53 2.51
N PHE A 273 8.37 -17.25 3.31
CA PHE A 273 8.69 -18.01 4.51
C PHE A 273 7.55 -17.98 5.52
N PHE A 274 7.08 -16.79 5.93
CA PHE A 274 5.99 -16.65 6.90
C PHE A 274 4.68 -17.26 6.40
N LYS A 275 4.37 -17.10 5.11
CA LYS A 275 3.19 -17.72 4.50
C LYS A 275 3.28 -19.25 4.56
N THR A 276 4.43 -19.82 4.18
CA THR A 276 4.65 -21.27 4.23
C THR A 276 4.57 -21.79 5.66
N TYR A 277 5.17 -21.07 6.61
CA TYR A 277 5.15 -21.40 8.02
C TYR A 277 3.71 -21.41 8.56
N ALA A 278 2.97 -20.32 8.40
CA ALA A 278 1.58 -20.21 8.87
C ALA A 278 0.68 -21.31 8.26
N GLU A 279 0.76 -21.54 6.94
CA GLU A 279 -0.03 -22.57 6.26
C GLU A 279 0.32 -24.01 6.67
N SER A 280 1.48 -24.21 7.29
CA SER A 280 1.96 -25.52 7.71
C SER A 280 1.83 -25.74 9.21
N ALA A 281 1.89 -24.68 10.02
CA ALA A 281 1.52 -24.67 11.43
C ALA A 281 0.02 -24.95 11.59
N GLU A 282 -0.83 -24.44 10.69
CA GLU A 282 -2.25 -24.78 10.62
C GLU A 282 -2.53 -26.24 10.21
N ARG A 283 -1.53 -26.97 9.66
CA ARG A 283 -1.72 -28.28 9.04
C ARG A 283 -0.89 -29.44 9.60
N GLU A 284 -0.08 -29.24 10.65
CA GLU A 284 0.93 -30.22 11.10
C GLU A 284 1.84 -30.73 9.94
N GLU A 285 2.01 -29.95 8.86
CA GLU A 285 2.63 -30.39 7.60
C GLU A 285 4.04 -29.81 7.35
N LEU A 286 4.54 -28.92 8.22
CA LEU A 286 5.73 -28.10 7.96
C LEU A 286 6.97 -28.95 7.67
N ASN A 287 7.18 -29.98 8.50
CA ASN A 287 8.28 -30.92 8.31
C ASN A 287 8.19 -31.64 6.96
N ALA A 288 7.01 -32.09 6.54
CA ALA A 288 6.82 -32.79 5.27
C ALA A 288 7.02 -31.88 4.04
N LYS A 289 6.76 -30.57 4.15
CA LYS A 289 6.99 -29.61 3.06
C LYS A 289 8.45 -29.16 2.97
N ILE A 290 9.11 -28.92 4.11
CA ILE A 290 10.54 -28.63 4.16
C ILE A 290 11.34 -29.82 3.59
N ILE A 291 11.00 -31.05 4.01
CA ILE A 291 11.61 -32.27 3.47
C ILE A 291 11.39 -32.39 1.95
N ARG A 292 10.19 -32.06 1.44
CA ARG A 292 9.89 -32.06 0.00
C ARG A 292 10.66 -30.99 -0.78
N GLN A 293 10.87 -29.81 -0.22
CA GLN A 293 11.68 -28.76 -0.84
C GLN A 293 13.17 -29.13 -0.86
N ILE A 294 13.70 -29.68 0.24
CA ILE A 294 15.05 -30.25 0.30
C ILE A 294 15.19 -31.37 -0.73
N ALA A 295 14.18 -32.24 -0.88
CA ALA A 295 14.17 -33.31 -1.87
C ALA A 295 14.11 -32.83 -3.33
N ARG A 296 13.45 -31.69 -3.61
CA ARG A 296 13.55 -31.05 -4.94
C ARG A 296 14.92 -30.45 -5.19
N TYR A 297 15.54 -29.88 -4.16
CA TYR A 297 16.92 -29.39 -4.25
C TYR A 297 17.89 -30.55 -4.51
N ARG A 298 17.68 -31.73 -3.90
CA ARG A 298 18.41 -33.00 -4.18
C ARG A 298 18.37 -33.37 -5.67
N GLN A 299 17.19 -33.33 -6.29
CA GLN A 299 17.03 -33.67 -7.71
C GLN A 299 17.73 -32.69 -8.66
N THR A 300 17.83 -31.42 -8.25
CA THR A 300 18.38 -30.36 -9.10
C THR A 300 19.91 -30.32 -9.06
N GLN A 301 20.53 -30.81 -7.98
CA GLN A 301 22.01 -30.77 -7.80
C GLN A 301 22.73 -32.13 -7.88
N ARG A 302 22.04 -33.26 -8.07
CA ARG A 302 22.66 -34.62 -8.18
C ARG A 302 23.66 -34.94 -7.07
N LEU A 303 23.37 -34.54 -5.83
CA LEU A 303 24.17 -34.94 -4.67
C LEU A 303 23.75 -36.34 -4.23
N ASP A 304 24.73 -37.23 -4.06
CA ASP A 304 24.46 -38.61 -3.61
C ASP A 304 24.17 -38.65 -2.10
N THR A 305 23.49 -39.71 -1.67
CA THR A 305 22.89 -39.86 -0.34
C THR A 305 23.93 -39.80 0.78
N ASP A 306 25.13 -40.34 0.51
CA ASP A 306 26.25 -40.42 1.46
C ASP A 306 26.93 -39.05 1.70
N GLU A 307 26.99 -38.20 0.67
CA GLU A 307 27.55 -36.84 0.79
C GLU A 307 26.67 -35.94 1.65
N LEU A 308 25.35 -36.16 1.58
CA LEU A 308 24.35 -35.40 2.31
C LEU A 308 24.29 -35.78 3.79
N GLU A 309 24.46 -37.07 4.10
CA GLU A 309 24.59 -37.53 5.49
C GLU A 309 25.90 -37.02 6.12
N SER A 310 26.99 -37.01 5.34
CA SER A 310 28.26 -36.42 5.73
C SER A 310 28.13 -34.92 6.02
N LEU A 311 27.52 -34.15 5.10
CA LEU A 311 27.29 -32.71 5.25
C LEU A 311 26.38 -32.38 6.44
N LEU A 312 25.31 -33.14 6.66
CA LEU A 312 24.41 -32.93 7.80
C LEU A 312 25.09 -33.24 9.14
N ARG A 313 25.91 -34.31 9.20
CA ARG A 313 26.73 -34.60 10.39
C ARG A 313 27.77 -33.51 10.63
N GLU A 314 28.39 -33.00 9.58
CA GLU A 314 29.35 -31.89 9.68
C GLU A 314 28.66 -30.59 10.15
N TRP A 315 27.42 -30.35 9.72
CA TRP A 315 26.61 -29.21 10.16
C TRP A 315 26.17 -29.33 11.61
N VAL A 316 25.71 -30.51 12.04
CA VAL A 316 25.33 -30.79 13.43
C VAL A 316 26.53 -30.61 14.37
N ASN A 317 27.73 -31.03 13.95
CA ASN A 317 28.97 -30.85 14.72
C ASN A 317 29.49 -29.40 14.74
N ARG A 318 28.91 -28.50 13.94
CA ARG A 318 29.25 -27.06 13.91
C ARG A 318 28.23 -26.21 14.68
N LEU A 319 27.14 -26.80 15.14
CA LEU A 319 26.22 -26.13 16.06
C LEU A 319 26.90 -26.07 17.44
N PRO A 320 26.89 -24.93 18.14
CA PRO A 320 27.39 -24.86 19.50
C PRO A 320 26.57 -25.81 20.38
N ASP A 321 27.26 -26.59 21.22
CA ASP A 321 26.61 -27.36 22.28
C ASP A 321 25.88 -26.38 23.21
N TYR A 322 24.56 -26.49 23.29
CA TYR A 322 23.74 -25.86 24.33
C TYR A 322 23.52 -26.84 25.48
#